data_AF-A0A5N5DFT1-F1
#
_entry.id   AF-A0A5N5DFT1-F1
#
_cell.length_a   1.000
_cell.length_b   1.000
_cell.length_c   1.000
_cell.angle_alpha   90.00
_cell.angle_beta   90.00
_cell.angle_gamma   90.00
#
_symmetry.space_group_name_H-M   'P 1'
#
loop_
_entity.id
_entity.type
_entity.pdbx_description
1 polymer ?
#
loop_
_entity_poly.entity_id
_entity_poly.type
_entity_poly.pdbx_seq_one_letter_code
_entity_poly.pdbx_strand_id
1 'polypeptide(L)'
;MRGLQGAQSSRKAPFVVTAAACLLLSVLILRSYVEHVNFRATIGSNFHSGGNQTGCPSSLPGNAGSDVLLVMKTGATEAHAKLPIHFNTTLRCVPHYVLFSDVDEEVDGHHVHDTLDSVADSVKTANAEDFALYRLQQELHAQGVNLGKIITNSSEMRSKAWVLDKWKFLPLMEKALAAAPGPHTKWFVFVEADTAFVWSNLLRWLKWFDPEKPWYIGGQTWAGGSAFAHGGTGFILSRAALERLVDHLAQHPNVYPSLTADNFAGDLVLALALKSVDVPLTMGFPILQGETPYKLDYTEFHWCHPVVTWHHMSPGWVEKMWEFEQEFLRRVESNHGGDWMRGRHQEGVEEAQRKEWDMVMRHYHVFEEFVAPYVRVSEKANWNNFSPDILQPAMVKELGQETGKEGCKKACEKLERCIQWSWVKDRGDGVCRTAEVMRRGEVPDETDWNGVEMTSGWIVERVDEFMRRMEGCRKGNWIMGP
;
A
#
# COMPACT_ATOMS: atom_id res chain seq x y z
N MET A 1 -22.46 -62.46 60.55
CA MET A 1 -21.39 -61.45 60.62
C MET A 1 -20.88 -61.27 59.19
N ARG A 2 -21.38 -60.28 58.43
CA ARG A 2 -20.73 -58.98 58.12
C ARG A 2 -19.27 -59.19 57.66
N GLY A 3 -18.81 -58.80 56.47
CA GLY A 3 -19.36 -57.96 55.41
C GLY A 3 -18.20 -57.25 54.70
N LEU A 4 -18.05 -57.50 53.39
CA LEU A 4 -17.45 -56.68 52.33
C LEU A 4 -16.44 -55.57 52.73
N GLN A 5 -15.15 -55.79 52.45
CA GLN A 5 -14.17 -54.72 52.25
C GLN A 5 -14.21 -54.25 50.79
N GLY A 6 -14.86 -53.13 50.55
CA GLY A 6 -14.85 -52.43 49.27
C GLY A 6 -13.57 -51.63 49.10
N ALA A 7 -12.85 -51.89 48.02
CA ALA A 7 -11.82 -51.00 47.50
C ALA A 7 -12.48 -49.77 46.87
N GLN A 8 -12.44 -48.63 47.56
CA GLN A 8 -12.73 -47.32 46.96
C GLN A 8 -11.46 -46.80 46.27
N SER A 9 -11.28 -47.21 45.01
CA SER A 9 -10.37 -46.54 44.09
C SER A 9 -10.96 -45.19 43.67
N SER A 10 -10.21 -44.13 43.96
CA SER A 10 -10.51 -42.73 43.69
C SER A 10 -10.81 -42.47 42.20
N ARG A 11 -12.09 -42.39 41.84
CA ARG A 11 -12.58 -41.85 40.55
C ARG A 11 -12.69 -40.31 40.54
N LYS A 12 -12.14 -39.61 41.54
CA LYS A 12 -12.31 -38.14 41.66
C LYS A 12 -11.30 -37.33 40.85
N ALA A 13 -10.11 -37.88 40.58
CA ALA A 13 -9.05 -37.15 39.87
C ALA A 13 -9.41 -36.78 38.40
N PRO A 14 -10.02 -37.66 37.58
CA PRO A 14 -10.36 -37.32 36.20
C PRO A 14 -11.42 -36.23 36.13
N PHE A 15 -12.44 -36.29 37.01
CA PHE A 15 -13.54 -35.33 37.04
C PHE A 15 -13.08 -33.91 37.42
N VAL A 16 -12.14 -33.79 38.37
CA VAL A 16 -11.59 -32.49 38.78
C VAL A 16 -10.74 -31.88 37.67
N VAL A 17 -9.96 -32.69 36.96
CA VAL A 17 -9.13 -32.22 35.83
C VAL A 17 -10.00 -31.77 34.66
N THR A 18 -11.04 -32.54 34.30
CA THR A 18 -11.98 -32.15 33.23
C THR A 18 -12.76 -30.89 33.61
N ALA A 19 -13.24 -30.77 34.85
CA ALA A 19 -13.95 -29.58 35.31
C ALA A 19 -13.04 -28.34 35.30
N ALA A 20 -11.78 -28.47 35.73
CA ALA A 20 -10.80 -27.39 35.68
C ALA A 20 -10.48 -26.96 34.24
N ALA A 21 -10.33 -27.93 33.33
CA ALA A 21 -10.10 -27.65 31.91
C ALA A 21 -11.30 -26.93 31.25
N CYS A 22 -12.53 -27.39 31.53
CA CYS A 22 -13.74 -26.71 31.05
C CYS A 22 -13.88 -25.30 31.63
N LEU A 23 -13.54 -25.10 32.91
CA LEU A 23 -13.60 -23.79 33.55
C LEU A 23 -12.57 -22.84 32.93
N LEU A 24 -11.33 -23.29 32.74
CA LEU A 24 -10.29 -22.54 32.02
C LEU A 24 -10.73 -22.18 30.60
N LEU A 25 -11.27 -23.13 29.84
CA LEU A 25 -11.76 -22.87 28.50
C LEU A 25 -12.91 -21.84 28.51
N SER A 26 -13.85 -21.96 29.45
CA SER A 26 -14.96 -21.01 29.58
C SER A 26 -14.50 -19.60 29.97
N VAL A 27 -13.47 -19.47 30.81
CA VAL A 27 -12.87 -18.19 31.19
C VAL A 27 -12.12 -17.58 30.00
N LEU A 28 -11.41 -18.39 29.20
CA LEU A 28 -10.73 -17.92 27.99
C LEU A 28 -11.73 -17.47 26.92
N ILE A 29 -12.82 -18.22 26.71
CA ILE A 29 -13.91 -17.83 25.81
C ILE A 29 -14.57 -16.54 26.30
N LEU A 30 -14.87 -16.43 27.60
CA LEU A 30 -15.50 -15.24 28.16
C LEU A 30 -14.58 -14.02 28.06
N ARG A 31 -13.27 -14.19 28.30
CA ARG A 31 -12.27 -13.12 28.17
C ARG A 31 -12.15 -12.65 26.73
N SER A 32 -12.02 -13.57 25.78
CA SER A 32 -12.00 -13.25 24.35
C SER A 32 -13.30 -12.55 23.92
N TYR A 33 -14.46 -13.02 24.40
CA TYR A 33 -15.75 -12.39 24.14
C TYR A 33 -15.81 -10.97 24.71
N VAL A 34 -15.37 -10.75 25.96
CA VAL A 34 -15.34 -9.44 26.60
C VAL A 34 -14.36 -8.50 25.91
N GLU A 35 -13.17 -8.97 25.52
CA GLU A 35 -12.19 -8.19 24.76
C GLU A 35 -12.74 -7.80 23.38
N HIS A 36 -13.40 -8.72 22.66
CA HIS A 36 -14.08 -8.42 21.39
C HIS A 36 -15.24 -7.45 21.55
N VAL A 37 -16.06 -7.60 22.59
CA VAL A 37 -17.19 -6.71 22.86
C VAL A 37 -16.70 -5.33 23.27
N ASN A 38 -15.67 -5.24 24.11
CA ASN A 38 -15.07 -3.97 24.50
C ASN A 38 -14.41 -3.28 23.32
N PHE A 39 -13.66 -4.00 22.48
CA PHE A 39 -13.07 -3.44 21.27
C PHE A 39 -14.15 -2.95 20.29
N ARG A 40 -15.22 -3.72 20.06
CA ARG A 40 -16.37 -3.29 19.26
C ARG A 40 -17.11 -2.10 19.88
N ALA A 41 -17.21 -2.02 21.20
CA ALA A 41 -17.83 -0.90 21.89
C ALA A 41 -16.98 0.39 21.77
N THR A 42 -15.66 0.27 21.94
CA THR A 42 -14.70 1.39 21.80
C THR A 42 -14.60 1.88 20.36
N ILE A 43 -14.58 0.97 19.37
CA ILE A 43 -14.64 1.37 17.95
C ILE A 43 -16.02 1.89 17.57
N GLY A 44 -17.10 1.25 18.05
CA GLY A 44 -18.47 1.68 17.78
C GLY A 44 -18.80 3.08 18.30
N SER A 45 -18.12 3.54 19.37
CA SER A 45 -18.23 4.92 19.87
C SER A 45 -17.30 5.92 19.16
N ASN A 46 -16.18 5.45 18.61
CA ASN A 46 -15.14 6.28 17.98
C ASN A 46 -15.14 6.16 16.44
N PHE A 47 -16.21 5.62 15.87
CA PHE A 47 -16.37 5.54 14.43
C PHE A 47 -16.51 6.95 13.88
N HIS A 48 -15.52 7.41 13.12
CA HIS A 48 -15.68 8.61 12.30
C HIS A 48 -16.70 8.27 11.21
N SER A 49 -17.97 8.61 11.45
CA SER A 49 -18.92 8.76 10.36
C SER A 49 -18.30 9.79 9.43
N GLY A 50 -17.89 9.37 8.23
CA GLY A 50 -17.00 10.13 7.34
C GLY A 50 -17.32 11.62 7.31
N GLY A 51 -16.26 12.43 7.31
CA GLY A 51 -16.34 13.89 7.26
C GLY A 51 -17.34 14.38 6.21
N ASN A 52 -17.85 15.60 6.41
CA ASN A 52 -18.88 16.19 5.57
C ASN A 52 -18.55 16.00 4.06
N GLN A 53 -19.20 15.02 3.41
CA GLN A 53 -18.95 14.63 2.00
C GLN A 53 -19.30 15.75 1.01
N THR A 54 -19.71 16.92 1.52
CA THR A 54 -19.77 18.16 0.77
C THR A 54 -18.47 18.41 0.00
N GLY A 55 -18.61 18.47 -1.33
CA GLY A 55 -17.50 18.74 -2.25
C GLY A 55 -16.84 17.49 -2.84
N CYS A 56 -17.29 16.27 -2.53
CA CYS A 56 -16.87 15.07 -3.26
C CYS A 56 -17.52 15.01 -4.66
N PRO A 57 -16.81 14.50 -5.69
CA PRO A 57 -17.33 14.45 -7.05
C PRO A 57 -18.60 13.59 -7.17
N SER A 58 -19.58 14.07 -7.92
CA SER A 58 -20.85 13.35 -8.12
C SER A 58 -20.70 12.06 -8.94
N SER A 59 -19.61 11.93 -9.68
CA SER A 59 -19.23 10.79 -10.51
C SER A 59 -18.65 9.60 -9.73
N LEU A 60 -18.55 9.67 -8.40
CA LEU A 60 -18.20 8.52 -7.60
C LEU A 60 -19.22 7.37 -7.81
N PRO A 61 -18.79 6.12 -8.02
CA PRO A 61 -19.72 5.03 -8.32
C PRO A 61 -20.64 4.62 -7.16
N GLY A 62 -21.91 4.34 -7.47
CA GLY A 62 -22.86 3.67 -6.58
C GLY A 62 -23.21 4.48 -5.32
N ASN A 63 -23.43 3.79 -4.19
CA ASN A 63 -23.58 4.40 -2.86
C ASN A 63 -22.22 4.84 -2.28
N ALA A 64 -21.33 5.38 -3.14
CA ALA A 64 -20.01 5.95 -2.85
C ALA A 64 -19.18 5.21 -1.78
N GLY A 65 -19.08 3.87 -1.89
CA GLY A 65 -18.24 3.05 -1.01
C GLY A 65 -18.85 2.69 0.35
N SER A 66 -20.17 2.73 0.51
CA SER A 66 -20.85 2.31 1.74
C SER A 66 -20.59 0.87 2.17
N ASP A 67 -20.15 0.01 1.24
CA ASP A 67 -19.78 -1.39 1.50
C ASP A 67 -18.26 -1.61 1.59
N VAL A 68 -17.47 -0.54 1.71
CA VAL A 68 -16.01 -0.58 1.81
C VAL A 68 -15.56 0.01 3.14
N LEU A 69 -14.68 -0.69 3.86
CA LEU A 69 -13.92 -0.14 4.97
C LEU A 69 -12.46 0.07 4.53
N LEU A 70 -12.00 1.32 4.59
CA LEU A 70 -10.58 1.64 4.41
C LEU A 70 -9.84 1.50 5.75
N VAL A 71 -8.82 0.67 5.77
CA VAL A 71 -7.96 0.41 6.93
C VAL A 71 -6.61 1.04 6.65
N MET A 72 -6.29 2.13 7.34
CA MET A 72 -5.02 2.84 7.18
C MET A 72 -4.05 2.46 8.29
N LYS A 73 -2.94 1.82 7.93
CA LYS A 73 -1.85 1.45 8.86
C LYS A 73 -0.73 2.49 8.79
N THR A 74 -0.10 2.80 9.92
CA THR A 74 1.15 3.56 9.98
C THR A 74 2.05 3.05 11.11
N GLY A 75 3.26 3.59 11.21
CA GLY A 75 4.03 3.56 12.44
C GLY A 75 3.69 4.76 13.33
N ALA A 76 3.72 4.60 14.65
CA ALA A 76 3.47 5.71 15.60
C ALA A 76 4.46 6.87 15.42
N THR A 77 5.66 6.57 14.92
CA THR A 77 6.75 7.53 14.68
C THR A 77 6.54 8.37 13.43
N GLU A 78 5.59 8.00 12.57
CA GLU A 78 5.30 8.74 11.33
C GLU A 78 3.85 9.22 11.28
N ALA A 79 2.99 8.77 12.21
CA ALA A 79 1.55 9.05 12.23
C ALA A 79 1.25 10.56 12.12
N HIS A 80 1.88 11.38 12.97
CA HIS A 80 1.71 12.84 12.99
C HIS A 80 2.25 13.54 11.73
N ALA A 81 3.13 12.91 10.97
CA ALA A 81 3.68 13.48 9.74
C ALA A 81 2.91 13.04 8.48
N LYS A 82 2.34 11.83 8.50
CA LYS A 82 1.75 11.18 7.32
C LYS A 82 0.22 11.14 7.33
N LEU A 83 -0.44 11.07 8.49
CA LEU A 83 -1.91 11.01 8.55
C LEU A 83 -2.62 12.34 8.23
N PRO A 84 -2.18 13.52 8.73
CA PRO A 84 -2.93 14.76 8.59
C PRO A 84 -3.37 15.12 7.17
N ILE A 85 -2.54 14.82 6.17
CA ILE A 85 -2.88 15.11 4.77
C ILE A 85 -4.13 14.37 4.33
N HIS A 86 -4.33 13.14 4.78
CA HIS A 86 -5.45 12.30 4.38
C HIS A 86 -6.79 12.82 4.90
N PHE A 87 -6.82 13.44 6.09
CA PHE A 87 -8.03 14.04 6.67
C PHE A 87 -8.57 15.21 5.84
N ASN A 88 -7.69 15.95 5.19
CA ASN A 88 -8.06 17.10 4.35
C ASN A 88 -8.18 16.76 2.86
N THR A 89 -7.83 15.53 2.47
CA THR A 89 -7.82 15.08 1.07
C THR A 89 -8.68 13.82 0.90
N THR A 90 -8.05 12.65 0.81
CA THR A 90 -8.69 11.40 0.38
C THR A 90 -9.80 10.93 1.32
N LEU A 91 -9.60 11.01 2.64
CA LEU A 91 -10.57 10.50 3.63
C LEU A 91 -11.86 11.33 3.70
N ARG A 92 -11.89 12.53 3.12
CA ARG A 92 -13.12 13.32 3.00
C ARG A 92 -14.21 12.63 2.19
N CYS A 93 -13.81 11.79 1.21
CA CYS A 93 -14.73 11.08 0.33
C CYS A 93 -14.86 9.59 0.65
N VAL A 94 -14.20 9.12 1.71
CA VAL A 94 -14.28 7.74 2.19
C VAL A 94 -15.26 7.69 3.37
N PRO A 95 -16.43 7.03 3.23
CA PRO A 95 -17.46 7.06 4.27
C PRO A 95 -17.08 6.30 5.55
N HIS A 96 -16.25 5.27 5.41
CA HIS A 96 -15.85 4.38 6.50
C HIS A 96 -14.35 4.14 6.44
N TYR A 97 -13.64 4.65 7.44
CA TYR A 97 -12.22 4.38 7.62
C TYR A 97 -11.87 4.14 9.09
N VAL A 98 -10.77 3.45 9.31
CA VAL A 98 -10.19 3.19 10.63
C VAL A 98 -8.68 3.31 10.55
N LEU A 99 -8.07 3.91 11.57
CA LEU A 99 -6.64 4.21 11.63
C LEU A 99 -5.97 3.31 12.66
N PHE A 100 -4.82 2.74 12.27
CA PHE A 100 -4.06 1.82 13.12
C PHE A 100 -2.58 2.20 13.15
N SER A 101 -1.97 2.13 14.33
CA SER A 101 -0.53 2.26 14.52
C SER A 101 -0.02 1.29 15.58
N ASP A 102 1.19 1.53 16.09
CA ASP A 102 1.79 0.80 17.22
C ASP A 102 1.46 1.44 18.59
N VAL A 103 0.67 2.53 18.60
CA VAL A 103 0.28 3.29 19.79
C VAL A 103 -1.18 3.71 19.67
N ASP A 104 -1.91 3.64 20.78
CA ASP A 104 -3.28 4.16 20.90
C ASP A 104 -3.20 5.66 21.23
N GLU A 105 -3.61 6.52 20.29
CA GLU A 105 -3.47 7.97 20.42
C GLU A 105 -4.52 8.76 19.63
N GLU A 106 -4.41 10.08 19.67
CA GLU A 106 -5.17 11.01 18.82
C GLU A 106 -4.20 11.80 17.92
N VAL A 107 -4.49 11.85 16.63
CA VAL A 107 -3.75 12.62 15.63
C VAL A 107 -4.72 13.54 14.91
N ASP A 108 -4.54 14.86 15.03
CA ASP A 108 -5.41 15.88 14.42
C ASP A 108 -6.92 15.61 14.61
N GLY A 109 -7.34 15.30 15.84
CA GLY A 109 -8.74 15.02 16.17
C GLY A 109 -9.24 13.63 15.78
N HIS A 110 -8.35 12.77 15.27
CA HIS A 110 -8.70 11.42 14.84
C HIS A 110 -8.02 10.37 15.71
N HIS A 111 -8.81 9.47 16.26
CA HIS A 111 -8.30 8.35 17.03
C HIS A 111 -7.56 7.34 16.16
N VAL A 112 -6.38 6.95 16.60
CA VAL A 112 -5.51 5.94 15.98
C VAL A 112 -5.35 4.81 16.98
N HIS A 113 -5.72 3.60 16.58
CA HIS A 113 -5.75 2.45 17.48
C HIS A 113 -4.40 1.71 17.51
N ASP A 114 -4.01 1.22 18.69
CA ASP A 114 -2.90 0.28 18.81
C ASP A 114 -3.28 -1.06 18.14
N THR A 115 -2.41 -1.54 17.25
CA THR A 115 -2.56 -2.83 16.58
C THR A 115 -2.00 -3.98 17.41
N LEU A 116 -1.00 -3.70 18.25
CA LEU A 116 -0.17 -4.68 18.95
C LEU A 116 -0.62 -4.92 20.41
N ASP A 117 -1.55 -4.13 20.93
CA ASP A 117 -2.19 -4.31 22.24
C ASP A 117 -2.76 -5.73 22.42
N SER A 118 -3.35 -6.33 21.38
CA SER A 118 -3.94 -7.67 21.41
C SER A 118 -2.92 -8.81 21.29
N VAL A 119 -1.66 -8.51 20.98
CA VAL A 119 -0.60 -9.54 20.97
C VAL A 119 -0.30 -9.97 22.41
N ALA A 120 -0.36 -11.27 22.67
CA ALA A 120 -0.18 -11.84 24.00
C ALA A 120 1.17 -11.48 24.63
N ASP A 121 1.17 -11.18 25.94
CA ASP A 121 2.38 -10.82 26.69
C ASP A 121 3.47 -11.91 26.64
N SER A 122 3.08 -13.17 26.54
CA SER A 122 4.01 -14.28 26.36
C SER A 122 4.77 -14.19 25.04
N VAL A 123 4.09 -13.78 23.96
CA VAL A 123 4.70 -13.56 22.63
C VAL A 123 5.61 -12.35 22.65
N LYS A 124 5.14 -11.23 23.23
CA LYS A 124 5.94 -10.00 23.40
C LYS A 124 7.22 -10.26 24.21
N THR A 125 7.11 -11.08 25.26
CA THR A 125 8.23 -11.47 26.13
C THR A 125 9.20 -12.42 25.43
N ALA A 126 8.69 -13.43 24.73
CA ALA A 126 9.52 -14.38 23.99
C ALA A 126 10.30 -13.71 22.84
N ASN A 127 9.78 -12.60 22.31
CA ASN A 127 10.36 -11.83 21.21
C ASN A 127 10.75 -10.42 21.69
N ALA A 128 11.37 -10.32 22.88
CA ALA A 128 11.58 -9.03 23.55
C ALA A 128 12.36 -8.01 22.72
N GLU A 129 13.28 -8.45 21.85
CA GLU A 129 14.05 -7.57 20.96
C GLU A 129 13.17 -6.92 19.88
N ASP A 130 12.32 -7.70 19.21
CA ASP A 130 11.36 -7.21 18.22
C ASP A 130 10.41 -6.16 18.83
N PHE A 131 9.96 -6.41 20.06
CA PHE A 131 9.05 -5.52 20.78
C PHE A 131 9.75 -4.41 21.59
N ALA A 132 11.08 -4.25 21.48
CA ALA A 132 11.81 -3.23 22.22
C ALA A 132 11.37 -1.81 21.84
N LEU A 133 11.14 -1.58 20.55
CA LEU A 133 10.64 -0.31 20.04
C LEU A 133 9.22 -0.02 20.53
N TYR A 134 8.34 -1.03 20.50
CA TYR A 134 6.96 -0.90 21.00
C TYR A 134 6.95 -0.43 22.46
N ARG A 135 7.70 -1.10 23.36
CA ARG A 135 7.79 -0.69 24.76
C ARG A 135 8.29 0.74 24.93
N LEU A 136 9.33 1.12 24.20
CA LEU A 136 9.88 2.49 24.23
C LEU A 136 8.84 3.52 23.77
N GLN A 137 8.11 3.25 22.69
CA GLN A 137 7.08 4.15 22.18
C GLN A 137 5.95 4.33 23.21
N GLN A 138 5.50 3.26 23.85
CA GLN A 138 4.48 3.30 24.90
C GLN A 138 4.94 4.11 26.12
N GLU A 139 6.19 3.92 26.57
CA GLU A 139 6.78 4.68 27.67
C GLU A 139 6.89 6.19 27.35
N LEU A 140 7.33 6.54 26.14
CA LEU A 140 7.46 7.92 25.70
C LEU A 140 6.08 8.58 25.50
N HIS A 141 5.13 7.86 24.91
CA HIS A 141 3.76 8.35 24.72
C HIS A 141 3.10 8.65 26.07
N ALA A 142 3.25 7.76 27.07
CA ALA A 142 2.77 7.98 28.44
C ALA A 142 3.38 9.23 29.12
N GLN A 143 4.55 9.70 28.66
CA GLN A 143 5.20 10.92 29.11
C GLN A 143 4.77 12.18 28.33
N GLY A 144 3.83 12.05 27.38
CA GLY A 144 3.38 13.15 26.52
C GLY A 144 4.39 13.54 25.44
N VAL A 145 5.31 12.64 25.10
CA VAL A 145 6.37 12.91 24.13
C VAL A 145 5.87 12.69 22.71
N ASN A 146 6.15 13.65 21.82
CA ASN A 146 5.87 13.49 20.39
C ASN A 146 6.86 12.51 19.75
N LEU A 147 6.40 11.30 19.47
CA LEU A 147 7.22 10.17 18.97
C LEU A 147 7.88 10.46 17.62
N GLY A 148 7.21 11.20 16.74
CA GLY A 148 7.71 11.49 15.41
C GLY A 148 8.93 12.42 15.37
N LYS A 149 9.17 13.18 16.45
CA LYS A 149 10.35 14.04 16.59
C LYS A 149 11.59 13.32 17.09
N ILE A 150 11.44 12.13 17.68
CA ILE A 150 12.53 11.45 18.40
C ILE A 150 13.09 10.27 17.63
N ILE A 151 12.21 9.50 16.97
CA ILE A 151 12.56 8.13 16.57
C ILE A 151 13.00 8.01 15.10
N THR A 152 12.79 9.03 14.27
CA THR A 152 12.88 8.91 12.80
C THR A 152 14.28 9.13 12.20
N ASN A 153 15.29 9.54 12.99
CA ASN A 153 16.54 10.08 12.43
C ASN A 153 17.74 9.11 12.40
N SER A 154 17.60 7.81 12.75
CA SER A 154 18.73 6.87 12.68
C SER A 154 18.41 5.59 11.91
N SER A 155 19.41 5.06 11.21
CA SER A 155 19.30 3.79 10.47
C SER A 155 18.89 2.63 11.37
N GLU A 156 19.39 2.63 12.61
CA GLU A 156 19.03 1.64 13.63
C GLU A 156 17.54 1.69 13.97
N MET A 157 16.99 2.89 14.18
CA MET A 157 15.56 3.02 14.52
C MET A 157 14.66 2.63 13.36
N ARG A 158 15.04 2.92 12.11
CA ARG A 158 14.32 2.43 10.92
C ARG A 158 14.31 0.90 10.86
N SER A 159 15.45 0.26 11.15
CA SER A 159 15.54 -1.20 11.22
C SER A 159 14.63 -1.76 12.32
N LYS A 160 14.63 -1.18 13.51
CA LYS A 160 13.73 -1.59 14.61
C LYS A 160 12.25 -1.39 14.26
N ALA A 161 11.91 -0.30 13.57
CA ALA A 161 10.55 -0.04 13.09
C ALA A 161 10.11 -1.11 12.09
N TRP A 162 10.99 -1.48 11.16
CA TRP A 162 10.73 -2.57 10.21
C TRP A 162 10.52 -3.93 10.92
N VAL A 163 11.37 -4.25 11.89
CA VAL A 163 11.25 -5.49 12.68
C VAL A 163 9.95 -5.53 13.47
N LEU A 164 9.53 -4.40 14.04
CA LEU A 164 8.24 -4.32 14.74
C LEU A 164 7.06 -4.45 13.77
N ASP A 165 7.17 -3.88 12.57
CA ASP A 165 6.07 -3.80 11.60
C ASP A 165 5.50 -5.16 11.20
N LYS A 166 6.37 -6.19 11.11
CA LYS A 166 5.93 -7.56 10.78
C LYS A 166 4.86 -8.09 11.73
N TRP A 167 4.85 -7.64 12.98
CA TRP A 167 3.91 -8.08 14.02
C TRP A 167 2.51 -7.45 13.90
N LYS A 168 2.33 -6.41 13.08
CA LYS A 168 1.05 -5.73 12.93
C LYS A 168 0.06 -6.45 12.02
N PHE A 169 0.52 -7.17 11.02
CA PHE A 169 -0.34 -7.63 9.92
C PHE A 169 -1.47 -8.56 10.36
N LEU A 170 -1.20 -9.59 11.16
CA LEU A 170 -2.24 -10.55 11.56
C LEU A 170 -3.23 -9.97 12.59
N PRO A 171 -2.79 -9.30 13.68
CA PRO A 171 -3.71 -8.63 14.59
C PRO A 171 -4.58 -7.57 13.90
N LEU A 172 -4.02 -6.87 12.90
CA LEU A 172 -4.76 -5.90 12.10
C LEU A 172 -5.95 -6.53 11.36
N MET A 173 -5.87 -7.79 10.95
CA MET A 173 -6.98 -8.48 10.26
C MET A 173 -8.18 -8.67 11.19
N GLU A 174 -7.92 -9.12 12.43
CA GLU A 174 -8.95 -9.31 13.45
C GLU A 174 -9.60 -7.97 13.83
N LYS A 175 -8.76 -6.95 14.04
CA LYS A 175 -9.19 -5.59 14.39
C LYS A 175 -9.98 -4.94 13.26
N ALA A 176 -9.56 -5.08 12.00
CA ALA A 176 -10.29 -4.58 10.84
C ALA A 176 -11.67 -5.23 10.71
N LEU A 177 -11.76 -6.56 10.85
CA LEU A 177 -13.04 -7.27 10.79
C LEU A 177 -13.99 -6.81 11.91
N ALA A 178 -13.46 -6.65 13.12
CA ALA A 178 -14.23 -6.17 14.26
C ALA A 178 -14.66 -4.70 14.12
N ALA A 179 -13.87 -3.88 13.40
CA ALA A 179 -14.17 -2.49 13.09
C ALA A 179 -15.18 -2.29 11.96
N ALA A 180 -15.62 -3.34 11.26
CA ALA A 180 -16.57 -3.20 10.16
C ALA A 180 -17.90 -2.55 10.62
N PRO A 181 -18.42 -1.51 9.92
CA PRO A 181 -19.73 -0.89 10.20
C PRO A 181 -20.92 -1.86 10.26
N GLY A 182 -20.78 -3.03 9.64
CA GLY A 182 -21.72 -4.14 9.79
C GLY A 182 -21.50 -5.23 8.74
N PRO A 183 -22.40 -6.23 8.67
CA PRO A 183 -22.32 -7.30 7.68
C PRO A 183 -22.39 -6.83 6.22
N HIS A 184 -22.89 -5.61 5.99
CA HIS A 184 -22.96 -5.00 4.66
C HIS A 184 -21.59 -4.54 4.12
N THR A 185 -20.58 -4.38 4.98
CA THR A 185 -19.22 -4.07 4.54
C THR A 185 -18.63 -5.30 3.86
N LYS A 186 -18.45 -5.25 2.54
CA LYS A 186 -17.99 -6.38 1.73
C LYS A 186 -16.49 -6.37 1.49
N TRP A 187 -15.88 -5.18 1.52
CA TRP A 187 -14.49 -4.98 1.14
C TRP A 187 -13.71 -4.30 2.26
N PHE A 188 -12.51 -4.80 2.50
CA PHE A 188 -11.53 -4.26 3.42
C PHE A 188 -10.30 -3.87 2.61
N VAL A 189 -10.00 -2.58 2.58
CA VAL A 189 -8.93 -2.03 1.75
C VAL A 189 -7.84 -1.52 2.67
N PHE A 190 -6.67 -2.14 2.62
CA PHE A 190 -5.54 -1.86 3.50
C PHE A 190 -4.51 -1.02 2.76
N VAL A 191 -4.17 0.14 3.32
CA VAL A 191 -3.19 1.09 2.78
C VAL A 191 -2.28 1.63 3.87
N GLU A 192 -1.09 2.07 3.51
CA GLU A 192 -0.19 2.79 4.43
C GLU A 192 -0.36 4.32 4.32
N ALA A 193 0.02 5.06 5.35
CA ALA A 193 -0.16 6.52 5.41
C ALA A 193 0.72 7.32 4.41
N ASP A 194 1.65 6.69 3.70
CA ASP A 194 2.39 7.25 2.56
C ASP A 194 1.94 6.61 1.22
N THR A 195 0.70 6.14 1.16
CA THR A 195 0.08 5.61 -0.05
C THR A 195 -1.01 6.55 -0.52
N ALA A 196 -0.80 7.20 -1.67
CA ALA A 196 -1.86 7.93 -2.34
C ALA A 196 -2.80 6.94 -3.03
N PHE A 197 -4.11 7.17 -2.99
CA PHE A 197 -5.08 6.30 -3.66
C PHE A 197 -6.13 7.07 -4.44
N VAL A 198 -6.50 6.52 -5.60
CA VAL A 198 -7.52 7.04 -6.50
C VAL A 198 -8.84 6.35 -6.16
N TRP A 199 -9.60 6.99 -5.27
CA TRP A 199 -10.80 6.41 -4.66
C TRP A 199 -11.85 5.99 -5.69
N SER A 200 -12.08 6.83 -6.70
CA SER A 200 -13.03 6.57 -7.78
C SER A 200 -12.68 5.31 -8.57
N ASN A 201 -11.39 5.10 -8.86
CA ASN A 201 -10.92 3.91 -9.57
C ASN A 201 -11.06 2.65 -8.73
N LEU A 202 -10.75 2.72 -7.43
CA LEU A 202 -10.95 1.59 -6.52
C LEU A 202 -12.42 1.13 -6.52
N LEU A 203 -13.36 2.07 -6.35
CA LEU A 203 -14.79 1.75 -6.37
C LEU A 203 -15.26 1.16 -7.71
N ARG A 204 -14.69 1.60 -8.83
CA ARG A 204 -14.96 1.00 -10.16
C ARG A 204 -14.37 -0.40 -10.29
N TRP A 205 -13.19 -0.62 -9.71
CA TRP A 205 -12.49 -1.89 -9.79
C TRP A 205 -13.20 -3.00 -9.03
N LEU A 206 -13.66 -2.70 -7.81
CA LEU A 206 -14.33 -3.68 -6.95
C LEU A 206 -15.60 -4.28 -7.56
N LYS A 207 -16.27 -3.57 -8.49
CA LYS A 207 -17.44 -4.08 -9.22
C LYS A 207 -17.16 -5.31 -10.08
N TRP A 208 -15.90 -5.57 -10.43
CA TRP A 208 -15.51 -6.72 -11.25
C TRP A 208 -15.36 -8.02 -10.46
N PHE A 209 -15.48 -7.95 -9.14
CA PHE A 209 -15.29 -9.09 -8.26
C PHE A 209 -16.60 -9.42 -7.53
N ASP A 210 -16.87 -10.72 -7.40
CA ASP A 210 -17.96 -11.22 -6.59
C ASP A 210 -17.57 -11.16 -5.10
N PRO A 211 -18.17 -10.28 -4.28
CA PRO A 211 -17.77 -10.07 -2.89
C PRO A 211 -18.01 -11.29 -1.98
N GLU A 212 -18.82 -12.26 -2.41
CA GLU A 212 -19.08 -13.50 -1.66
C GLU A 212 -17.93 -14.52 -1.82
N LYS A 213 -17.04 -14.32 -2.79
CA LYS A 213 -15.85 -15.16 -2.96
C LYS A 213 -14.69 -14.65 -2.12
N PRO A 214 -13.81 -15.54 -1.62
CA PRO A 214 -12.69 -15.15 -0.81
C PRO A 214 -11.57 -14.55 -1.68
N TRP A 215 -11.60 -13.24 -1.85
CA TRP A 215 -10.57 -12.48 -2.57
C TRP A 215 -9.47 -11.97 -1.65
N TYR A 216 -8.23 -12.16 -2.09
CA TYR A 216 -7.03 -11.44 -1.64
C TYR A 216 -6.38 -10.82 -2.87
N ILE A 217 -6.49 -9.50 -3.02
CA ILE A 217 -6.03 -8.76 -4.20
C ILE A 217 -4.91 -7.80 -3.75
N GLY A 218 -3.80 -7.74 -4.47
CA GLY A 218 -2.71 -6.87 -4.06
C GLY A 218 -1.60 -6.70 -5.10
N GLY A 219 -0.82 -5.62 -4.98
CA GLY A 219 0.38 -5.43 -5.80
C GLY A 219 1.41 -6.49 -5.44
N GLN A 220 1.65 -7.43 -6.36
CA GLN A 220 2.45 -8.61 -6.06
C GLN A 220 3.94 -8.32 -5.96
N THR A 221 4.59 -8.95 -5.00
CA THR A 221 6.03 -9.10 -4.85
C THR A 221 6.36 -10.57 -4.56
N TRP A 222 7.64 -10.95 -4.55
CA TRP A 222 8.08 -12.34 -4.42
C TRP A 222 9.20 -12.50 -3.40
N ALA A 223 9.03 -13.45 -2.49
CA ALA A 223 10.07 -13.89 -1.56
C ALA A 223 9.86 -15.37 -1.20
N GLY A 224 10.95 -16.11 -1.01
CA GLY A 224 10.88 -17.51 -0.59
C GLY A 224 10.02 -18.40 -1.50
N GLY A 225 9.94 -18.10 -2.80
CA GLY A 225 9.11 -18.83 -3.76
C GLY A 225 7.61 -18.59 -3.67
N SER A 226 7.15 -17.62 -2.86
CA SER A 226 5.75 -17.24 -2.73
C SER A 226 5.52 -15.81 -3.23
N ALA A 227 4.43 -15.63 -3.97
CA ALA A 227 3.91 -14.30 -4.30
C ALA A 227 3.04 -13.79 -3.14
N PHE A 228 3.21 -12.54 -2.76
CA PHE A 228 2.42 -11.88 -1.72
C PHE A 228 2.13 -10.43 -2.11
N ALA A 229 1.06 -9.85 -1.56
CA ALA A 229 0.79 -8.43 -1.75
C ALA A 229 1.77 -7.62 -0.90
N HIS A 230 2.53 -6.72 -1.51
CA HIS A 230 3.39 -5.80 -0.78
C HIS A 230 2.55 -4.86 0.10
N GLY A 231 2.84 -4.81 1.40
CA GLY A 231 2.03 -4.07 2.38
C GLY A 231 1.85 -2.59 2.04
N GLY A 232 2.94 -1.92 1.66
CA GLY A 232 2.92 -0.50 1.29
C GLY A 232 2.16 -0.20 -0.01
N THR A 233 2.21 -1.11 -0.99
CA THR A 233 1.44 -0.96 -2.24
C THR A 233 -0.08 -0.99 -2.01
N GLY A 234 -0.49 -1.56 -0.89
CA GLY A 234 -1.87 -1.79 -0.52
C GLY A 234 -2.41 -3.12 -1.01
N PHE A 235 -3.42 -3.61 -0.29
CA PHE A 235 -4.11 -4.86 -0.61
C PHE A 235 -5.58 -4.80 -0.19
N ILE A 236 -6.37 -5.71 -0.75
CA ILE A 236 -7.81 -5.76 -0.58
C ILE A 236 -8.19 -7.17 -0.17
N LEU A 237 -9.01 -7.29 0.86
CA LEU A 237 -9.67 -8.53 1.24
C LEU A 237 -11.18 -8.38 1.10
N SER A 238 -11.82 -9.38 0.49
CA SER A 238 -13.26 -9.55 0.67
C SER A 238 -13.57 -9.92 2.12
N ARG A 239 -14.79 -9.64 2.58
CA ARG A 239 -15.29 -10.13 3.88
C ARG A 239 -15.12 -11.64 4.01
N ALA A 240 -15.50 -12.40 3.00
CA ALA A 240 -15.40 -13.87 3.01
C ALA A 240 -13.96 -14.36 3.25
N ALA A 241 -12.97 -13.71 2.62
CA ALA A 241 -11.56 -14.02 2.86
C ALA A 241 -11.13 -13.66 4.28
N LEU A 242 -11.51 -12.46 4.76
CA LEU A 242 -11.09 -11.96 6.06
C LEU A 242 -11.70 -12.77 7.22
N GLU A 243 -12.98 -13.11 7.15
CA GLU A 243 -13.65 -13.97 8.14
C GLU A 243 -13.00 -15.36 8.18
N ARG A 244 -12.76 -15.97 7.01
CA ARG A 244 -12.08 -17.28 6.92
C ARG A 244 -10.69 -17.25 7.56
N LEU A 245 -9.91 -16.18 7.32
CA LEU A 245 -8.60 -16.00 7.94
C LEU A 245 -8.73 -15.86 9.46
N VAL A 246 -9.55 -14.93 9.94
CA VAL A 246 -9.69 -14.63 11.37
C VAL A 246 -10.15 -15.84 12.17
N ASP A 247 -11.13 -16.59 11.67
CA ASP A 247 -11.58 -17.85 12.29
C ASP A 247 -10.43 -18.87 12.40
N HIS A 248 -9.58 -18.93 11.38
CA HIS A 248 -8.45 -19.84 11.35
C HIS A 248 -7.30 -19.40 12.27
N LEU A 249 -7.04 -18.09 12.40
CA LEU A 249 -6.08 -17.54 13.36
C LEU A 249 -6.50 -17.89 14.80
N ALA A 250 -7.78 -17.70 15.14
CA ALA A 250 -8.33 -17.98 16.46
C ALA A 250 -8.20 -19.47 16.86
N GLN A 251 -8.26 -20.38 15.88
CA GLN A 251 -8.08 -21.82 16.10
C GLN A 251 -6.61 -22.23 16.29
N HIS A 252 -5.65 -21.37 15.91
CA HIS A 252 -4.22 -21.67 15.91
C HIS A 252 -3.38 -20.59 16.62
N PRO A 253 -3.67 -20.26 17.89
CA PRO A 253 -3.10 -19.11 18.58
C PRO A 253 -1.58 -19.15 18.77
N ASN A 254 -0.95 -20.31 18.61
CA ASN A 254 0.52 -20.47 18.73
C ASN A 254 1.24 -20.56 17.38
N VAL A 255 0.54 -20.96 16.31
CA VAL A 255 1.19 -21.22 15.00
C VAL A 255 1.66 -19.90 14.38
N TYR A 256 0.76 -18.92 14.36
CA TYR A 256 0.99 -17.66 13.67
C TYR A 256 1.99 -16.74 14.36
N PRO A 257 2.03 -16.61 15.70
CA PRO A 257 3.12 -15.92 16.38
C PRO A 257 4.50 -16.52 16.09
N SER A 258 4.63 -17.85 16.06
CA SER A 258 5.88 -18.51 15.67
C SER A 258 6.23 -18.23 14.21
N LEU A 259 5.25 -18.32 13.30
CA LEU A 259 5.45 -18.00 11.89
C LEU A 259 5.92 -16.54 11.70
N THR A 260 5.35 -15.59 12.44
CA THR A 260 5.77 -14.18 12.41
C THR A 260 7.18 -13.99 12.95
N ALA A 261 7.55 -14.68 14.02
CA ALA A 261 8.90 -14.62 14.58
C ALA A 261 9.95 -15.10 13.55
N ASP A 262 9.67 -16.19 12.85
CA ASP A 262 10.58 -16.86 11.90
C ASP A 262 10.67 -16.20 10.52
N ASN A 263 9.91 -15.12 10.27
CA ASN A 263 9.88 -14.42 8.98
C ASN A 263 10.30 -12.96 9.12
N PHE A 264 10.77 -12.38 8.01
CA PHE A 264 11.32 -11.02 7.97
C PHE A 264 10.27 -9.92 7.63
N ALA A 265 9.09 -10.31 7.13
CA ALA A 265 8.08 -9.38 6.64
C ALA A 265 6.67 -9.89 6.96
N GLY A 266 5.81 -9.00 7.49
CA GLY A 266 4.46 -9.36 7.94
C GLY A 266 3.46 -9.57 6.82
N ASP A 267 3.65 -8.92 5.67
CA ASP A 267 2.86 -9.12 4.46
C ASP A 267 3.10 -10.50 3.82
N LEU A 268 4.34 -11.01 3.85
CA LEU A 268 4.64 -12.40 3.52
C LEU A 268 3.92 -13.36 4.49
N VAL A 269 3.96 -13.09 5.80
CA VAL A 269 3.27 -13.91 6.81
C VAL A 269 1.76 -13.92 6.57
N LEU A 270 1.16 -12.76 6.27
CA LEU A 270 -0.25 -12.66 5.91
C LEU A 270 -0.58 -13.52 4.67
N ALA A 271 0.24 -13.47 3.62
CA ALA A 271 0.02 -14.29 2.43
C ALA A 271 0.15 -15.80 2.72
N LEU A 272 1.08 -16.21 3.57
CA LEU A 272 1.19 -17.60 4.02
C LEU A 272 -0.04 -18.05 4.84
N ALA A 273 -0.55 -17.17 5.71
CA ALA A 273 -1.77 -17.41 6.48
C ALA A 273 -3.02 -17.48 5.59
N LEU A 274 -3.16 -16.60 4.59
CA LEU A 274 -4.25 -16.66 3.63
C LEU A 274 -4.17 -17.90 2.74
N LYS A 275 -2.96 -18.31 2.35
CA LYS A 275 -2.74 -19.55 1.58
C LYS A 275 -3.10 -20.80 2.37
N SER A 276 -2.89 -20.83 3.69
CA SER A 276 -3.28 -21.97 4.54
C SER A 276 -4.80 -22.18 4.62
N VAL A 277 -5.56 -21.13 4.29
CA VAL A 277 -7.01 -21.15 4.14
C VAL A 277 -7.45 -20.98 2.69
N ASP A 278 -6.71 -21.52 1.71
CA ASP A 278 -7.04 -21.51 0.28
C ASP A 278 -7.50 -20.15 -0.29
N VAL A 279 -6.92 -19.05 0.19
CA VAL A 279 -7.11 -17.70 -0.36
C VAL A 279 -5.80 -17.23 -1.00
N PRO A 280 -5.49 -17.66 -2.24
CA PRO A 280 -4.27 -17.25 -2.91
C PRO A 280 -4.33 -15.77 -3.35
N LEU A 281 -3.16 -15.18 -3.57
CA LEU A 281 -3.04 -13.83 -4.10
C LEU A 281 -3.60 -13.73 -5.52
N THR A 282 -4.52 -12.79 -5.73
CA THR A 282 -4.91 -12.23 -7.02
C THR A 282 -4.00 -11.05 -7.31
N MET A 283 -3.13 -11.20 -8.31
CA MET A 283 -2.12 -10.19 -8.67
C MET A 283 -2.79 -8.92 -9.18
N GLY A 284 -2.57 -7.79 -8.52
CA GLY A 284 -3.20 -6.50 -8.80
C GLY A 284 -2.31 -5.48 -9.51
N PHE A 285 -1.01 -5.77 -9.71
CA PHE A 285 -0.13 -4.88 -10.47
C PHE A 285 -0.49 -4.90 -11.97
N PRO A 286 -0.53 -3.73 -12.65
CA PRO A 286 -0.03 -2.44 -12.20
C PRO A 286 -1.11 -1.53 -11.60
N ILE A 287 -2.35 -1.99 -11.43
CA ILE A 287 -3.45 -1.16 -10.89
C ILE A 287 -3.15 -0.72 -9.47
N LEU A 288 -2.65 -1.63 -8.64
CA LEU A 288 -2.01 -1.29 -7.37
C LEU A 288 -0.51 -1.09 -7.64
N GLN A 289 -0.04 0.15 -7.48
CA GLN A 289 1.31 0.55 -7.87
C GLN A 289 2.15 0.89 -6.64
N GLY A 290 3.28 0.19 -6.49
CA GLY A 290 4.22 0.34 -5.38
C GLY A 290 5.28 1.41 -5.58
N GLU A 291 5.45 1.89 -6.81
CA GLU A 291 6.34 3.01 -7.12
C GLU A 291 5.65 4.35 -6.91
N THR A 292 6.41 5.44 -7.10
CA THR A 292 5.86 6.79 -7.26
C THR A 292 5.65 7.10 -8.74
N PRO A 293 4.79 8.09 -9.09
CA PRO A 293 4.60 8.51 -10.47
C PRO A 293 5.89 8.92 -11.19
N TYR A 294 6.92 9.32 -10.44
CA TYR A 294 8.17 9.85 -10.96
C TYR A 294 9.32 8.83 -10.99
N LYS A 295 9.20 7.68 -10.29
CA LYS A 295 10.17 6.58 -10.32
C LYS A 295 9.74 5.43 -11.24
N LEU A 296 8.44 5.28 -11.49
CA LEU A 296 7.92 4.24 -12.37
C LEU A 296 8.57 4.27 -13.76
N ASP A 297 8.96 3.11 -14.25
CA ASP A 297 9.32 2.87 -15.65
C ASP A 297 8.09 2.66 -16.51
N TYR A 298 7.59 3.75 -17.09
CA TYR A 298 6.42 3.65 -17.94
C TYR A 298 6.73 2.82 -19.19
N THR A 299 5.92 1.78 -19.37
CA THR A 299 5.95 0.86 -20.51
C THR A 299 4.54 0.60 -21.00
N GLU A 300 4.41 -0.12 -22.10
CA GLU A 300 3.11 -0.52 -22.66
C GLU A 300 2.27 -1.34 -21.67
N PHE A 301 2.94 -2.07 -20.76
CA PHE A 301 2.30 -2.86 -19.72
C PHE A 301 1.51 -1.99 -18.71
N HIS A 302 1.95 -0.77 -18.45
CA HIS A 302 1.30 0.13 -17.49
C HIS A 302 0.24 1.00 -18.17
N TRP A 303 0.59 1.50 -19.35
CA TRP A 303 0.02 2.70 -19.96
C TRP A 303 -1.51 2.79 -19.89
N CYS A 304 -2.17 1.70 -20.29
CA CYS A 304 -3.63 1.65 -20.39
C CYS A 304 -4.32 0.96 -19.21
N HIS A 305 -3.59 0.56 -18.18
CA HIS A 305 -4.19 0.09 -16.94
C HIS A 305 -4.66 1.27 -16.08
N PRO A 306 -5.81 1.13 -15.39
CA PRO A 306 -6.22 2.03 -14.33
C PRO A 306 -5.16 2.11 -13.24
N VAL A 307 -5.21 3.16 -12.41
CA VAL A 307 -4.34 3.27 -11.23
C VAL A 307 -5.16 3.50 -9.98
N VAL A 308 -4.89 2.73 -8.94
CA VAL A 308 -5.62 2.76 -7.66
C VAL A 308 -4.73 3.23 -6.53
N THR A 309 -3.46 2.83 -6.48
CA THR A 309 -2.50 3.30 -5.48
C THR A 309 -1.23 3.82 -6.12
N TRP A 310 -0.50 4.67 -5.40
CA TRP A 310 0.92 4.99 -5.57
C TRP A 310 1.54 5.00 -4.18
N HIS A 311 2.70 4.38 -3.98
CA HIS A 311 3.34 4.26 -2.67
C HIS A 311 4.61 5.11 -2.57
N HIS A 312 5.15 5.26 -1.36
CA HIS A 312 6.23 6.21 -1.02
C HIS A 312 5.89 7.67 -1.35
N MET A 313 4.62 8.03 -1.22
CA MET A 313 4.11 9.35 -1.53
C MET A 313 4.28 10.26 -0.32
N SER A 314 5.03 11.35 -0.47
CA SER A 314 5.08 12.40 0.55
C SER A 314 3.69 13.05 0.72
N PRO A 315 3.42 13.74 1.84
CA PRO A 315 2.15 14.45 2.02
C PRO A 315 1.78 15.37 0.84
N GLY A 316 2.73 16.15 0.33
CA GLY A 316 2.47 17.01 -0.84
C GLY A 316 2.20 16.23 -2.14
N TRP A 317 2.66 14.98 -2.24
CA TRP A 317 2.34 14.11 -3.38
C TRP A 317 0.98 13.43 -3.24
N VAL A 318 0.57 13.08 -2.02
CA VAL A 318 -0.79 12.63 -1.72
C VAL A 318 -1.80 13.72 -2.10
N GLU A 319 -1.53 14.97 -1.70
CA GLU A 319 -2.36 16.13 -2.05
C GLU A 319 -2.50 16.30 -3.56
N LYS A 320 -1.38 16.36 -4.29
CA LYS A 320 -1.37 16.52 -5.75
C LYS A 320 -2.15 15.42 -6.47
N MET A 321 -2.01 14.17 -6.03
CA MET A 321 -2.74 13.05 -6.64
C MET A 321 -4.24 13.17 -6.38
N TRP A 322 -4.62 13.56 -5.16
CA TRP A 322 -6.03 13.80 -4.81
C TRP A 322 -6.62 14.96 -5.62
N GLU A 323 -5.94 16.10 -5.70
CA GLU A 323 -6.35 17.26 -6.50
C GLU A 323 -6.52 16.89 -7.97
N PHE A 324 -5.59 16.11 -8.52
CA PHE A 324 -5.66 15.63 -9.89
C PHE A 324 -6.87 14.71 -10.10
N GLU A 325 -7.18 13.81 -9.17
CA GLU A 325 -8.42 13.01 -9.23
C GLU A 325 -9.67 13.89 -9.25
N GLN A 326 -9.73 14.92 -8.38
CA GLN A 326 -10.89 15.83 -8.34
C GLN A 326 -11.06 16.59 -9.66
N GLU A 327 -9.95 17.10 -10.21
CA GLU A 327 -9.92 17.79 -11.50
C GLU A 327 -10.33 16.87 -12.65
N PHE A 328 -9.74 15.68 -12.70
CA PHE A 328 -10.01 14.66 -13.71
C PHE A 328 -11.51 14.35 -13.77
N LEU A 329 -12.13 14.04 -12.64
CA LEU A 329 -13.55 13.69 -12.56
C LEU A 329 -14.45 14.86 -12.99
N ARG A 330 -14.15 16.09 -12.54
CA ARG A 330 -14.92 17.28 -12.92
C ARG A 330 -14.81 17.61 -14.42
N ARG A 331 -13.65 17.40 -15.04
CA ARG A 331 -13.46 17.58 -16.50
C ARG A 331 -14.28 16.59 -17.30
N VAL A 332 -14.32 15.33 -16.85
CA VAL A 332 -15.13 14.29 -17.48
C VAL A 332 -16.64 14.58 -17.31
N GLU A 333 -17.08 15.05 -16.14
CA GLU A 333 -18.49 15.41 -15.88
C GLU A 333 -18.98 16.61 -16.72
N SER A 334 -18.16 17.64 -16.91
CA SER A 334 -18.57 18.91 -17.55
C SER A 334 -18.68 18.87 -19.08
N ASN A 335 -18.62 17.68 -19.71
CA ASN A 335 -18.58 17.49 -21.18
C ASN A 335 -17.47 18.28 -21.92
N HIS A 336 -16.52 18.88 -21.19
CA HIS A 336 -15.33 19.52 -21.76
C HIS A 336 -14.20 18.53 -22.03
N GLY A 337 -14.42 17.23 -21.76
CA GLY A 337 -13.52 16.13 -22.16
C GLY A 337 -13.39 15.94 -23.67
N GLY A 338 -14.05 16.77 -24.47
CA GLY A 338 -14.08 16.68 -25.93
C GLY A 338 -12.72 16.78 -26.59
N ASP A 339 -11.75 17.58 -26.12
CA ASP A 339 -10.56 17.84 -26.95
C ASP A 339 -9.42 16.82 -26.82
N TRP A 340 -9.23 16.20 -25.65
CA TRP A 340 -8.22 15.16 -25.45
C TRP A 340 -8.70 13.74 -25.79
N MET A 341 -10.00 13.58 -26.08
CA MET A 341 -10.64 12.30 -26.46
C MET A 341 -11.27 12.29 -27.86
N ARG A 342 -11.47 13.45 -28.51
CA ARG A 342 -12.00 13.51 -29.88
C ARG A 342 -11.02 12.84 -30.85
N GLY A 343 -11.40 11.66 -31.32
CA GLY A 343 -10.64 10.86 -32.29
C GLY A 343 -10.53 9.38 -31.97
N ARG A 344 -10.92 8.95 -30.76
CA ARG A 344 -10.74 7.57 -30.27
C ARG A 344 -12.05 6.79 -30.10
N HIS A 345 -13.08 7.15 -30.86
CA HIS A 345 -14.38 6.49 -30.77
C HIS A 345 -14.37 5.15 -31.52
N GLN A 346 -14.55 4.06 -30.78
CA GLN A 346 -14.92 2.78 -31.36
C GLN A 346 -16.40 2.82 -31.73
N GLU A 347 -16.72 2.59 -33.01
CA GLU A 347 -18.10 2.42 -33.46
C GLU A 347 -18.76 1.26 -32.69
N GLY A 348 -19.97 1.47 -32.16
CA GLY A 348 -20.80 0.42 -31.56
C GLY A 348 -20.78 0.25 -30.03
N VAL A 349 -20.06 1.07 -29.25
CA VAL A 349 -20.16 1.03 -27.77
C VAL A 349 -21.31 1.93 -27.29
N GLU A 350 -22.15 1.51 -26.35
CA GLU A 350 -23.23 2.34 -25.82
C GLU A 350 -22.70 3.60 -25.09
N GLU A 351 -23.44 4.72 -25.15
CA GLU A 351 -23.00 6.00 -24.57
C GLU A 351 -22.72 5.94 -23.07
N ALA A 352 -23.54 5.18 -22.33
CA ALA A 352 -23.38 5.00 -20.89
C ALA A 352 -22.07 4.26 -20.55
N GLN A 353 -21.75 3.20 -21.29
CA GLN A 353 -20.51 2.44 -21.13
C GLN A 353 -19.28 3.28 -21.49
N ARG A 354 -19.38 4.12 -22.53
CA ARG A 354 -18.31 5.06 -22.90
C ARG A 354 -18.04 6.07 -21.78
N LYS A 355 -19.09 6.71 -21.25
CA LYS A 355 -18.97 7.64 -20.13
C LYS A 355 -18.34 7.00 -18.90
N GLU A 356 -18.67 5.74 -18.60
CA GLU A 356 -18.04 5.02 -17.49
C GLU A 356 -16.53 4.77 -17.72
N TRP A 357 -16.12 4.49 -18.96
CA TRP A 357 -14.71 4.29 -19.32
C TRP A 357 -13.89 5.59 -19.29
N ASP A 358 -14.51 6.71 -19.68
CA ASP A 358 -13.87 8.03 -19.67
C ASP A 358 -13.62 8.52 -18.24
N MET A 359 -14.38 8.02 -17.26
CA MET A 359 -14.19 8.31 -15.83
C MET A 359 -13.10 7.46 -15.16
N VAL A 360 -12.29 6.71 -15.93
CA VAL A 360 -11.22 5.86 -15.38
C VAL A 360 -9.88 6.56 -15.57
N MET A 361 -9.28 7.00 -14.47
CA MET A 361 -7.91 7.51 -14.49
C MET A 361 -6.95 6.35 -14.78
N ARG A 362 -5.94 6.58 -15.61
CA ARG A 362 -4.99 5.55 -16.07
C ARG A 362 -3.58 6.04 -15.87
N HIS A 363 -2.62 5.13 -15.96
CA HIS A 363 -1.20 5.48 -15.92
C HIS A 363 -0.84 6.55 -16.95
N TYR A 364 -1.41 6.51 -18.16
CA TYR A 364 -1.16 7.55 -19.15
C TYR A 364 -1.61 8.95 -18.70
N HIS A 365 -2.74 9.07 -17.99
CA HIS A 365 -3.23 10.36 -17.49
C HIS A 365 -2.27 10.93 -16.44
N VAL A 366 -1.79 10.06 -15.54
CA VAL A 366 -0.76 10.43 -14.55
C VAL A 366 0.55 10.79 -15.24
N PHE A 367 0.93 10.08 -16.30
CA PHE A 367 2.12 10.38 -17.09
C PHE A 367 2.00 11.75 -17.78
N GLU A 368 0.89 12.02 -18.46
CA GLU A 368 0.66 13.30 -19.16
C GLU A 368 0.72 14.49 -18.20
N GLU A 369 0.13 14.36 -17.01
CA GLU A 369 0.12 15.42 -16.01
C GLU A 369 1.48 15.59 -15.32
N PHE A 370 2.06 14.49 -14.82
CA PHE A 370 3.16 14.57 -13.86
C PHE A 370 4.52 14.18 -14.41
N VAL A 371 4.61 13.58 -15.60
CA VAL A 371 5.87 13.05 -16.18
C VAL A 371 6.21 13.74 -17.49
N ALA A 372 5.29 13.80 -18.45
CA ALA A 372 5.50 14.36 -19.78
C ALA A 372 6.12 15.78 -19.77
N PRO A 373 5.70 16.71 -18.88
CA PRO A 373 6.31 18.05 -18.84
C PRO A 373 7.80 18.05 -18.48
N TYR A 374 8.29 17.00 -17.83
CA TYR A 374 9.68 16.87 -17.40
C TYR A 374 10.54 16.11 -18.41
N VAL A 375 9.99 15.06 -19.01
CA VAL A 375 10.73 14.18 -19.95
C VAL A 375 10.75 14.73 -21.39
N ARG A 376 9.90 15.70 -21.71
CA ARG A 376 9.95 16.47 -22.97
C ARG A 376 10.97 17.62 -22.94
N VAL A 377 11.79 17.69 -21.90
CA VAL A 377 12.97 18.56 -21.84
C VAL A 377 14.19 17.71 -22.15
N SER A 378 15.10 18.21 -23.01
CA SER A 378 16.26 17.43 -23.44
C SER A 378 17.28 17.15 -22.32
N GLU A 379 17.45 18.09 -21.38
CA GLU A 379 18.46 18.00 -20.32
C GLU A 379 18.01 18.75 -19.04
N LYS A 380 18.38 18.21 -17.88
CA LYS A 380 18.22 18.82 -16.54
C LYS A 380 19.48 18.62 -15.71
N ALA A 381 20.04 19.72 -15.20
CA ALA A 381 21.09 19.69 -14.19
C ALA A 381 20.52 19.33 -12.80
N ASN A 382 21.37 18.75 -11.95
CA ASN A 382 21.05 18.33 -10.57
C ASN A 382 19.77 17.48 -10.51
N TRP A 383 19.67 16.48 -11.38
CA TRP A 383 18.46 15.69 -11.56
C TRP A 383 18.78 14.21 -11.71
N ASN A 384 18.16 13.36 -10.91
CA ASN A 384 18.30 11.90 -11.00
C ASN A 384 17.13 11.30 -11.77
N ASN A 385 17.34 10.88 -13.02
CA ASN A 385 16.32 10.14 -13.79
C ASN A 385 16.35 8.61 -13.57
N PHE A 386 17.13 8.12 -12.60
CA PHE A 386 17.23 6.70 -12.26
C PHE A 386 17.61 5.80 -13.44
N SER A 387 18.46 6.30 -14.35
CA SER A 387 19.03 5.46 -15.41
C SER A 387 19.89 4.35 -14.78
N PRO A 388 19.52 3.06 -14.94
CA PRO A 388 20.18 1.98 -14.22
C PRO A 388 21.43 1.45 -14.95
N ASP A 389 21.46 1.55 -16.28
CA ASP A 389 22.45 0.85 -17.09
C ASP A 389 23.73 1.67 -17.21
N ILE A 390 24.84 1.17 -16.68
CA ILE A 390 26.13 1.86 -16.76
C ILE A 390 26.81 1.57 -18.11
N LEU A 391 27.08 2.61 -18.89
CA LEU A 391 27.89 2.48 -20.10
C LEU A 391 29.38 2.54 -19.77
N GLN A 392 30.14 1.58 -20.30
CA GLN A 392 31.58 1.53 -20.13
C GLN A 392 32.27 2.73 -20.80
N PRO A 393 33.32 3.33 -20.21
CA PRO A 393 33.98 4.52 -20.76
C PRO A 393 34.46 4.35 -22.22
N ALA A 394 34.93 3.16 -22.60
CA ALA A 394 35.35 2.86 -23.96
C ALA A 394 34.17 2.96 -24.96
N MET A 395 33.00 2.45 -24.57
CA MET A 395 31.79 2.49 -25.38
C MET A 395 31.24 3.91 -25.48
N VAL A 396 31.31 4.69 -24.40
CA VAL A 396 30.96 6.13 -24.44
C VAL A 396 31.85 6.86 -25.44
N LYS A 397 33.16 6.60 -25.43
CA LYS A 397 34.10 7.23 -26.38
C LYS A 397 33.86 6.78 -27.83
N GLU A 398 33.54 5.51 -28.05
CA GLU A 398 33.26 4.96 -29.39
C GLU A 398 31.97 5.54 -29.98
N LEU A 399 30.85 5.44 -29.25
CA LEU A 399 29.54 5.86 -29.73
C LEU A 399 29.33 7.37 -29.64
N GLY A 400 29.78 7.95 -28.53
CA GLY A 400 29.64 9.38 -28.23
C GLY A 400 30.70 10.26 -28.86
N GLN A 401 31.78 9.67 -29.40
CA GLN A 401 32.94 10.34 -30.01
C GLN A 401 33.75 11.23 -29.06
N GLU A 402 33.30 11.42 -27.82
CA GLU A 402 33.94 12.16 -26.74
C GLU A 402 33.62 11.53 -25.37
N THR A 403 34.21 12.04 -24.30
CA THR A 403 33.93 11.60 -22.91
C THR A 403 33.04 12.61 -22.19
N GLY A 404 32.66 12.30 -20.95
CA GLY A 404 31.88 13.22 -20.11
C GLY A 404 30.39 13.25 -20.49
N LYS A 405 29.73 14.35 -20.11
CA LYS A 405 28.27 14.53 -20.28
C LYS A 405 27.84 14.43 -21.75
N GLU A 406 28.51 15.17 -22.64
CA GLU A 406 28.11 15.24 -24.06
C GLU A 406 28.35 13.89 -24.76
N GLY A 407 29.45 13.21 -24.44
CA GLY A 407 29.71 11.85 -24.91
C GLY A 407 28.63 10.87 -24.46
N CYS A 408 28.16 10.98 -23.21
CA CYS A 408 27.09 10.14 -22.68
C CYS A 408 25.76 10.33 -23.44
N LYS A 409 25.37 11.59 -23.67
CA LYS A 409 24.19 11.94 -24.46
C LYS A 409 24.27 11.35 -25.88
N LYS A 410 25.35 11.64 -26.60
CA LYS A 410 25.56 11.14 -27.98
C LYS A 410 25.60 9.62 -28.05
N ALA A 411 26.18 8.96 -27.05
CA ALA A 411 26.15 7.50 -26.97
C ALA A 411 24.71 6.98 -26.88
N CYS A 412 23.86 7.59 -26.04
CA CYS A 412 22.44 7.25 -25.95
C CYS A 412 21.70 7.49 -27.28
N GLU A 413 21.95 8.61 -27.97
CA GLU A 413 21.38 8.88 -29.30
C GLU A 413 21.72 7.78 -30.32
N LYS A 414 22.92 7.18 -30.23
CA LYS A 414 23.35 6.09 -31.12
C LYS A 414 22.79 4.71 -30.73
N LEU A 415 22.54 4.47 -29.46
CA LEU A 415 21.93 3.23 -28.99
C LEU A 415 20.45 3.21 -29.39
N GLU A 416 20.03 2.24 -30.21
CA GLU A 416 18.69 2.19 -30.82
C GLU A 416 17.54 2.33 -29.80
N ARG A 417 17.67 1.66 -28.65
CA ARG A 417 16.61 1.58 -27.62
C ARG A 417 16.76 2.59 -26.48
N CYS A 418 17.83 3.38 -26.44
CA CYS A 418 18.07 4.28 -25.31
C CYS A 418 17.10 5.48 -25.32
N ILE A 419 16.29 5.66 -24.30
CA ILE A 419 15.35 6.80 -24.25
C ILE A 419 15.77 7.88 -23.26
N GLN A 420 16.58 7.51 -22.26
CA GLN A 420 17.10 8.43 -21.26
C GLN A 420 18.56 8.12 -20.93
N TRP A 421 19.28 9.15 -20.52
CA TRP A 421 20.67 9.07 -20.10
C TRP A 421 20.91 9.93 -18.87
N SER A 422 21.94 9.61 -18.09
CA SER A 422 22.45 10.49 -17.06
C SER A 422 23.96 10.38 -16.96
N TRP A 423 24.59 11.49 -16.60
CA TRP A 423 26.01 11.56 -16.32
C TRP A 423 26.17 11.98 -14.86
N VAL A 424 26.89 11.17 -14.09
CA VAL A 424 27.05 11.32 -12.65
C VAL A 424 28.52 11.31 -12.31
N LYS A 425 28.99 12.31 -11.57
CA LYS A 425 30.38 12.43 -11.16
C LYS A 425 30.45 12.67 -9.66
N ASP A 426 30.83 11.63 -8.93
CA ASP A 426 31.29 11.70 -7.54
C ASP A 426 32.80 11.48 -7.55
N ARG A 427 33.57 12.54 -7.28
CA ARG A 427 35.04 12.52 -7.12
C ARG A 427 35.79 11.66 -8.16
N GLY A 428 36.22 12.28 -9.25
CA GLY A 428 37.02 11.62 -10.30
C GLY A 428 36.35 11.74 -11.66
N ASP A 429 36.45 10.67 -12.46
CA ASP A 429 35.82 10.59 -13.77
C ASP A 429 34.31 10.36 -13.64
N GLY A 430 33.54 10.96 -14.54
CA GLY A 430 32.08 10.79 -14.53
C GLY A 430 31.62 9.48 -15.16
N VAL A 431 30.57 8.91 -14.59
CA VAL A 431 29.91 7.68 -15.01
C VAL A 431 28.72 8.02 -15.91
N CYS A 432 28.69 7.43 -17.11
CA CYS A 432 27.54 7.49 -17.99
C CYS A 432 26.56 6.37 -17.68
N ARG A 433 25.28 6.71 -17.56
CA ARG A 433 24.17 5.78 -17.36
C ARG A 433 23.10 5.99 -18.43
N THR A 434 22.38 4.95 -18.79
CA THR A 434 21.29 4.97 -19.77
C THR A 434 20.09 4.16 -19.29
N ALA A 435 18.95 4.31 -19.95
CA ALA A 435 17.84 3.38 -19.85
C ALA A 435 17.02 3.34 -21.14
N GLU A 436 16.31 2.23 -21.35
CA GLU A 436 15.36 2.04 -22.45
C GLU A 436 13.91 2.40 -22.08
N VAL A 437 13.70 2.85 -20.84
CA VAL A 437 12.39 3.22 -20.28
C VAL A 437 12.44 4.66 -19.78
N MET A 438 11.29 5.34 -19.77
CA MET A 438 11.22 6.72 -19.29
C MET A 438 10.83 6.74 -17.82
N ARG A 439 11.63 7.45 -17.05
CA ARG A 439 11.31 7.89 -15.69
C ARG A 439 11.41 9.41 -15.66
N ARG A 440 10.50 10.05 -14.92
CA ARG A 440 10.63 11.49 -14.65
C ARG A 440 11.89 11.77 -13.83
N GLY A 441 12.17 10.95 -12.83
CA GLY A 441 13.21 11.23 -11.86
C GLY A 441 12.82 12.23 -10.79
N GLU A 442 13.79 12.59 -9.95
CA GLU A 442 13.63 13.60 -8.92
C GLU A 442 14.91 14.39 -8.68
N VAL A 443 14.80 15.46 -7.91
CA VAL A 443 15.97 16.12 -7.35
C VAL A 443 16.63 15.12 -6.38
N PRO A 444 17.92 14.81 -6.52
CA PRO A 444 18.60 13.89 -5.62
C PRO A 444 18.58 14.40 -4.18
N ASP A 445 18.52 13.47 -3.23
CA ASP A 445 18.63 13.78 -1.81
C ASP A 445 20.02 14.38 -1.49
N GLU A 446 20.04 15.56 -0.87
CA GLU A 446 21.27 16.24 -0.52
C GLU A 446 22.13 15.43 0.47
N THR A 447 21.53 14.57 1.31
CA THR A 447 22.31 13.76 2.26
C THR A 447 23.14 12.70 1.57
N ASP A 448 22.59 12.10 0.51
CA ASP A 448 23.19 10.97 -0.20
C ASP A 448 24.07 11.41 -1.37
N TRP A 449 23.82 12.61 -1.92
CA TRP A 449 24.43 13.09 -3.16
C TRP A 449 25.20 14.42 -2.99
N ASN A 450 25.58 14.77 -1.76
CA ASN A 450 26.37 15.98 -1.50
C ASN A 450 27.70 15.97 -2.29
N GLY A 451 27.93 17.03 -3.07
CA GLY A 451 29.12 17.18 -3.89
C GLY A 451 29.15 16.33 -5.16
N VAL A 452 28.06 15.63 -5.49
CA VAL A 452 27.92 14.86 -6.72
C VAL A 452 27.35 15.74 -7.82
N GLU A 453 28.11 15.91 -8.91
CA GLU A 453 27.60 16.56 -10.12
C GLU A 453 26.74 15.56 -10.89
N MET A 454 25.51 15.93 -11.19
CA MET A 454 24.61 15.08 -11.96
C MET A 454 23.85 15.85 -13.03
N THR A 455 23.76 15.27 -14.21
CA THR A 455 22.92 15.78 -15.28
C THR A 455 22.19 14.62 -15.94
N SER A 456 20.89 14.78 -16.14
CA SER A 456 20.03 13.78 -16.77
C SER A 456 19.38 14.35 -18.03
N GLY A 457 19.12 13.51 -19.01
CA GLY A 457 18.42 13.90 -20.22
C GLY A 457 17.57 12.78 -20.81
N TRP A 458 16.74 13.16 -21.77
CA TRP A 458 15.85 12.27 -22.51
C TRP A 458 16.01 12.55 -24.00
N ILE A 459 15.90 11.50 -24.81
CA ILE A 459 15.85 11.63 -26.27
C ILE A 459 14.40 12.00 -26.62
N VAL A 460 14.12 13.30 -26.71
CA VAL A 460 12.76 13.86 -26.79
C VAL A 460 11.98 13.26 -27.97
N GLU A 461 12.64 13.04 -29.10
CA GLU A 461 12.01 12.42 -30.28
C GLU A 461 11.49 11.00 -29.98
N ARG A 462 12.22 10.24 -29.16
CA ARG A 462 11.83 8.88 -28.74
C ARG A 462 10.74 8.91 -27.67
N VAL A 463 10.75 9.91 -26.80
CA VAL A 463 9.64 10.17 -25.84
C VAL A 463 8.34 10.45 -26.60
N ASP A 464 8.38 11.36 -27.56
CA ASP A 464 7.21 11.72 -28.37
C ASP A 464 6.76 10.56 -29.27
N GLU A 465 7.68 9.77 -29.79
CA GLU A 465 7.36 8.54 -30.52
C GLU A 465 6.67 7.51 -29.65
N PHE A 466 7.17 7.26 -28.43
CA PHE A 466 6.52 6.37 -27.50
C PHE A 466 5.10 6.84 -27.20
N MET A 467 4.90 8.13 -26.86
CA MET A 467 3.58 8.65 -26.56
C MET A 467 2.60 8.50 -27.72
N ARG A 468 3.05 8.82 -28.95
CA ARG A 468 2.25 8.67 -30.18
C ARG A 468 1.91 7.21 -30.47
N ARG A 469 2.87 6.29 -30.30
CA ARG A 469 2.65 4.84 -30.48
C ARG A 469 1.63 4.29 -29.50
N MET A 470 1.63 4.85 -28.29
CA MET A 470 0.75 4.46 -27.20
C MET A 470 -0.58 5.24 -27.17
N GLU A 471 -0.88 6.02 -28.22
CA GLU A 471 -2.16 6.70 -28.35
C GLU A 471 -3.32 5.70 -28.49
N GLY A 472 -4.27 5.80 -27.57
CA GLY A 472 -5.54 5.08 -27.67
C GLY A 472 -5.58 3.84 -26.81
N CYS A 473 -6.08 4.01 -25.58
CA CYS A 473 -6.42 2.87 -24.73
C CYS A 473 -7.76 2.26 -25.15
N ARG A 474 -7.74 0.99 -25.54
CA ARG A 474 -8.94 0.20 -25.84
C ARG A 474 -9.39 -0.53 -24.59
N LYS A 475 -10.71 -0.59 -24.35
CA LYS A 475 -11.40 -1.26 -23.22
C LYS A 475 -10.89 -0.85 -21.82
N GLY A 476 -11.72 -1.07 -20.80
CA GLY A 476 -11.24 -0.98 -19.41
C GLY A 476 -10.27 -2.12 -19.14
N ASN A 477 -8.95 -1.88 -19.20
CA ASN A 477 -7.92 -2.87 -18.83
C ASN A 477 -7.87 -3.09 -17.31
N TRP A 478 -9.03 -3.45 -16.75
CA TRP A 478 -9.15 -3.91 -15.39
C TRP A 478 -8.55 -5.30 -15.29
N ILE A 479 -7.80 -5.55 -14.23
CA ILE A 479 -7.45 -6.90 -13.84
C ILE A 479 -8.70 -7.48 -13.21
N MET A 480 -9.26 -8.51 -13.84
CA MET A 480 -10.42 -9.25 -13.34
C MET A 480 -9.90 -10.53 -12.68
N GLY A 481 -10.63 -11.05 -11.69
CA GLY A 481 -10.33 -12.36 -11.13
C GLY A 481 -10.32 -13.47 -12.20
N PRO A 482 -9.67 -14.62 -11.92
CA PRO A 482 -9.60 -15.76 -12.83
C PRO A 482 -10.95 -16.35 -13.21
#